data_AF-A0A1Q4R4N8-F1
#
_entry.id   AF-A0A1Q4R4N8-F1
#
_cell.length_a   1.000
_cell.length_b   1.000
_cell.length_c   1.000
_cell.angle_alpha   90.00
_cell.angle_beta   90.00
_cell.angle_gamma   90.00
#
_symmetry.space_group_name_H-M   'P 1'
#
loop_
_entity.id
_entity.type
_entity.pdbx_description
1 polymer ?
#
loop_
_entity_poly.entity_id
_entity_poly.type
_entity_poly.pdbx_seq_one_letter_code
_entity_poly.pdbx_strand_id
1 'polypeptide(L)'
;MFAPSFRKRKVQLPNTSSDKVLAWHRRPEQTSPQQFTEMQIGYPKATFEGQAAAIEQNERPDEIIEASEEILNFFVELSRTASISSLLEQFDIFFINHDPSGIPAQLNHAIYQLLVYNCTADFIYLLNRCAFLIVNTCFLQKKIKYVEKLMGLFQGRSPLASNAALSTRKFRDWVESYMDSRQYKVLALFSPAVKLQKKTWHDRYVTLTLLAQTFDAEVSIEQRQACQWLYQFLKSRYKFQLVMFLAKGCDAAPNEEKVRNPTFIHPATLKLIQKVVVKRNQGYPQMAEDFLALHEHDIYGDFKQALVKYLLISIGGDRRLKWLPQKLEQHLAELHPEKNSVTVGHHLITKTCDEIIRYLLNPESFADPTHPFTLLMIQREFLSLGIILLKLVLVSPRSYGQLVISLNELMQHYHHKSKAECEWLTGLLETVQVILTLAVNEGQYYSFTKAV
;
A
#
# COMPACT_ATOMS: atom_id res chain seq x y z
N MET A 1 -22.49 -64.48 -0.11
CA MET A 1 -23.89 -64.77 -0.45
C MET A 1 -24.51 -63.48 -0.97
N PHE A 2 -24.30 -63.20 -2.26
CA PHE A 2 -25.18 -63.46 -3.41
C PHE A 2 -26.26 -62.37 -3.61
N ALA A 3 -26.05 -61.60 -4.69
CA ALA A 3 -27.01 -60.70 -5.33
C ALA A 3 -28.22 -61.46 -5.92
N PRO A 4 -29.27 -60.75 -6.35
CA PRO A 4 -29.46 -60.53 -7.81
C PRO A 4 -30.02 -59.12 -8.13
N SER A 5 -29.44 -58.35 -9.06
CA SER A 5 -29.64 -58.35 -10.52
C SER A 5 -31.07 -58.02 -10.99
N PHE A 6 -31.26 -56.83 -11.58
CA PHE A 6 -32.25 -56.64 -12.64
C PHE A 6 -31.65 -55.79 -13.78
N ARG A 7 -31.60 -56.40 -14.97
CA ARG A 7 -31.21 -55.79 -16.25
C ARG A 7 -32.47 -55.50 -17.08
N LYS A 8 -32.48 -54.28 -17.65
CA LYS A 8 -32.92 -53.89 -19.00
C LYS A 8 -34.38 -54.13 -19.43
N ARG A 9 -35.07 -53.03 -19.74
CA ARG A 9 -35.78 -52.87 -21.03
C ARG A 9 -35.33 -51.58 -21.71
N LYS A 10 -34.86 -51.72 -22.96
CA LYS A 10 -34.68 -50.66 -23.95
C LYS A 10 -36.02 -50.46 -24.66
N VAL A 11 -36.45 -49.22 -24.86
CA VAL A 11 -37.34 -48.81 -25.96
C VAL A 11 -36.77 -47.53 -26.56
N GLN A 12 -36.81 -47.46 -27.89
CA GLN A 12 -36.11 -46.53 -28.78
C GLN A 12 -36.68 -45.10 -28.81
N LEU A 13 -35.80 -44.20 -29.25
CA LEU A 13 -35.93 -42.75 -29.53
C LEU A 13 -37.07 -42.38 -30.49
N PRO A 14 -37.39 -41.07 -30.56
CA PRO A 14 -36.93 -40.32 -31.73
C PRO A 14 -36.20 -39.01 -31.43
N ASN A 15 -35.29 -38.69 -32.34
CA ASN A 15 -34.49 -37.48 -32.47
C ASN A 15 -35.33 -36.20 -32.48
N THR A 16 -34.88 -35.19 -31.73
CA THR A 16 -34.84 -33.81 -32.23
C THR A 16 -33.57 -33.11 -31.73
N SER A 17 -32.85 -32.57 -32.70
CA SER A 17 -31.59 -31.84 -32.60
C SER A 17 -31.80 -30.41 -32.11
N SER A 18 -30.93 -29.92 -31.22
CA SER A 18 -30.36 -28.55 -31.21
C SER A 18 -29.91 -28.16 -29.79
N ASP A 19 -28.80 -28.72 -29.31
CA ASP A 19 -28.05 -28.11 -28.18
C ASP A 19 -26.91 -27.28 -28.75
N LYS A 20 -27.16 -25.96 -28.80
CA LYS A 20 -26.13 -24.94 -29.00
C LYS A 20 -25.24 -24.88 -27.75
N VAL A 21 -24.09 -25.53 -27.84
CA VAL A 21 -22.94 -25.29 -26.97
C VAL A 21 -22.45 -23.85 -27.21
N LEU A 22 -22.75 -22.94 -26.29
CA LEU A 22 -22.14 -21.61 -26.24
C LEU A 22 -20.70 -21.74 -25.75
N ALA A 23 -19.80 -21.95 -26.71
CA ALA A 23 -18.36 -21.81 -26.52
C ALA A 23 -18.03 -20.34 -26.21
N TRP A 24 -17.48 -20.09 -25.03
CA TRP A 24 -16.87 -18.80 -24.69
C TRP A 24 -15.56 -18.66 -25.49
N HIS A 25 -15.63 -17.94 -26.61
CA HIS A 25 -14.46 -17.47 -27.32
C HIS A 25 -13.69 -16.47 -26.45
N ARG A 26 -12.54 -16.89 -25.93
CA ARG A 26 -11.45 -15.99 -25.51
C ARG A 26 -10.99 -15.19 -26.73
N ARG A 27 -11.24 -13.88 -26.75
CA ARG A 27 -10.48 -12.97 -27.62
C ARG A 27 -9.05 -12.85 -27.06
N PRO A 28 -8.00 -13.03 -27.87
CA PRO A 28 -6.66 -12.66 -27.48
C PRO A 28 -6.50 -11.14 -27.69
N GLU A 29 -6.42 -10.38 -26.61
CA GLU A 29 -5.87 -9.03 -26.69
C GLU A 29 -4.36 -9.14 -26.94
N GLN A 30 -3.97 -8.90 -28.19
CA GLN A 30 -2.60 -8.63 -28.59
C GLN A 30 -2.24 -7.23 -28.10
N THR A 31 -1.44 -7.13 -27.03
CA THR A 31 -0.73 -5.89 -26.69
C THR A 31 0.74 -6.04 -27.08
N SER A 32 1.13 -5.37 -28.16
CA SER A 32 2.48 -5.29 -28.71
C SER A 32 3.40 -4.44 -27.81
N PRO A 33 4.72 -4.71 -27.72
CA PRO A 33 5.61 -4.10 -26.72
C PRO A 33 6.25 -2.74 -27.10
N GLN A 34 5.64 -1.93 -27.97
CA GLN A 34 6.33 -0.80 -28.62
C GLN A 34 5.64 0.58 -28.54
N GLN A 35 4.85 0.86 -27.49
CA GLN A 35 4.28 2.21 -27.26
C GLN A 35 4.66 2.83 -25.92
N PHE A 36 5.90 2.60 -25.46
CA PHE A 36 6.46 3.26 -24.29
C PHE A 36 7.62 4.17 -24.69
N THR A 37 7.31 5.25 -25.38
CA THR A 37 8.18 6.42 -25.45
C THR A 37 7.31 7.66 -25.63
N GLU A 38 7.57 8.68 -24.81
CA GLU A 38 7.00 10.04 -24.86
C GLU A 38 5.61 10.24 -24.24
N MET A 39 5.59 10.54 -22.93
CA MET A 39 4.72 11.59 -22.39
C MET A 39 5.45 12.30 -21.24
N GLN A 40 5.97 13.49 -21.53
CA GLN A 40 6.26 14.50 -20.51
C GLN A 40 4.91 15.06 -20.02
N ILE A 41 4.64 15.00 -18.72
CA ILE A 41 3.51 15.71 -18.11
C ILE A 41 4.02 16.42 -16.86
N GLY A 42 3.98 17.76 -16.90
CA GLY A 42 4.35 18.63 -15.80
C GLY A 42 3.33 18.58 -14.66
N TYR A 43 3.83 18.65 -13.43
CA TYR A 43 3.02 18.74 -12.22
C TYR A 43 2.44 20.16 -12.05
N PRO A 44 1.14 20.33 -11.71
CA PRO A 44 0.64 21.62 -11.26
C PRO A 44 1.15 21.92 -9.85
N LYS A 45 1.87 23.05 -9.69
CA LYS A 45 2.18 23.65 -8.39
C LYS A 45 0.87 23.95 -7.67
N ALA A 46 0.64 23.35 -6.51
CA ALA A 46 -0.44 23.75 -5.62
C ALA A 46 -0.05 25.07 -4.95
N THR A 47 -0.64 26.17 -5.41
CA THR A 47 -0.63 27.47 -4.71
C THR A 47 -1.51 27.35 -3.47
N PHE A 48 -0.89 27.33 -2.30
CA PHE A 48 -1.54 27.65 -1.03
C PHE A 48 -1.38 29.16 -0.80
N GLU A 49 -2.46 29.92 -0.99
CA GLU A 49 -2.55 31.30 -0.52
C GLU A 49 -3.23 31.30 0.86
N GLY A 50 -2.54 31.81 1.89
CA GLY A 50 -3.14 32.07 3.20
C GLY A 50 -2.17 32.14 4.37
N GLN A 51 -1.51 33.29 4.52
CA GLN A 51 -0.80 33.83 5.69
C GLN A 51 0.61 33.29 6.02
N ALA A 52 1.56 34.01 5.44
CA ALA A 52 3.00 33.94 5.64
C ALA A 52 3.42 34.34 7.06
N ALA A 53 4.04 33.39 7.75
CA ALA A 53 5.26 33.67 8.52
C ALA A 53 6.40 33.03 7.72
N ALA A 54 7.26 33.86 7.13
CA ALA A 54 8.38 33.43 6.32
C ALA A 54 9.33 32.57 7.17
N ILE A 55 9.25 31.25 7.00
CA ILE A 55 10.32 30.33 7.35
C ILE A 55 11.18 30.29 6.10
N GLU A 56 12.39 30.86 6.18
CA GLU A 56 13.42 30.76 5.16
C GLU A 56 13.61 29.27 4.79
N GLN A 57 13.06 28.87 3.64
CA GLN A 57 13.42 27.63 2.99
C GLN A 57 14.81 27.87 2.42
N ASN A 58 15.82 27.28 3.06
CA ASN A 58 17.19 27.28 2.58
C ASN A 58 17.19 26.66 1.16
N GLU A 59 17.36 27.47 0.12
CA GLU A 59 17.42 27.00 -1.27
C GLU A 59 18.59 26.00 -1.38
N ARG A 60 18.28 24.78 -1.83
CA ARG A 60 19.32 23.76 -2.07
C ARG A 60 20.18 24.24 -3.23
N PRO A 61 21.53 24.23 -3.12
CA PRO A 61 22.40 24.58 -4.23
C PRO A 61 22.12 23.70 -5.44
N ASP A 62 21.89 24.33 -6.60
CA ASP A 62 21.59 23.64 -7.87
C ASP A 62 22.67 22.61 -8.22
N GLU A 63 23.93 22.87 -7.84
CA GLU A 63 25.07 21.99 -8.08
C GLU A 63 24.93 20.62 -7.41
N ILE A 64 24.26 20.51 -6.25
CA ILE A 64 24.06 19.23 -5.55
C ILE A 64 22.96 18.41 -6.24
N ILE A 65 21.95 19.09 -6.78
CA ILE A 65 20.86 18.45 -7.52
C ILE A 65 21.44 17.84 -8.79
N GLU A 66 22.20 18.61 -9.56
CA GLU A 66 22.87 18.14 -10.78
C GLU A 66 23.83 16.97 -10.49
N ALA A 67 24.66 17.08 -9.45
CA ALA A 67 25.57 16.01 -9.03
C ALA A 67 24.83 14.70 -8.72
N SER A 68 23.72 14.81 -7.98
CA SER A 68 22.93 13.65 -7.56
C SER A 68 22.23 13.00 -8.75
N GLU A 69 21.74 13.79 -9.70
CA GLU A 69 21.13 13.31 -10.93
C GLU A 69 22.15 12.62 -11.85
N GLU A 70 23.36 13.16 -11.98
CA GLU A 70 24.43 12.55 -12.77
C GLU A 70 24.78 11.15 -12.26
N ILE A 71 25.00 11.03 -10.94
CA ILE A 71 25.29 9.74 -10.30
C ILE A 71 24.13 8.77 -10.50
N LEU A 72 22.89 9.21 -10.29
CA LEU A 72 21.73 8.34 -10.45
C LEU A 72 21.59 7.86 -11.90
N ASN A 73 21.74 8.76 -12.88
CA ASN A 73 21.64 8.43 -14.30
C ASN A 73 22.69 7.39 -14.71
N PHE A 74 23.90 7.49 -14.17
CA PHE A 74 24.91 6.45 -14.34
C PHE A 74 24.42 5.06 -13.86
N PHE A 75 23.86 4.98 -12.64
CA PHE A 75 23.33 3.72 -12.12
C PHE A 75 22.13 3.21 -12.92
N VAL A 76 21.27 4.10 -13.42
CA VAL A 76 20.14 3.75 -14.30
C VAL A 76 20.64 3.11 -15.59
N GLU A 77 21.61 3.73 -16.27
CA GLU A 77 22.20 3.17 -17.49
C GLU A 77 22.93 1.84 -17.24
N LEU A 78 23.65 1.75 -16.12
CA LEU A 78 24.31 0.52 -15.72
C LEU A 78 23.30 -0.61 -15.46
N SER A 79 22.13 -0.29 -14.89
CA SER A 79 21.07 -1.28 -14.65
C SER A 79 20.43 -1.83 -15.93
N ARG A 80 20.53 -1.09 -17.04
CA ARG A 80 20.02 -1.48 -18.37
C ARG A 80 21.03 -2.31 -19.17
N THR A 81 22.30 -1.96 -19.05
CA THR A 81 23.37 -2.47 -19.92
C THR A 81 24.17 -3.61 -19.30
N ALA A 82 24.39 -3.59 -17.97
CA ALA A 82 25.26 -4.53 -17.29
C ALA A 82 24.51 -5.65 -16.55
N SER A 83 25.27 -6.64 -16.07
CA SER A 83 24.74 -7.67 -15.19
C SER A 83 24.51 -7.14 -13.78
N ILE A 84 23.56 -7.74 -13.04
CA ILE A 84 23.29 -7.36 -11.63
C ILE A 84 24.55 -7.48 -10.75
N SER A 85 25.43 -8.45 -11.02
CA SER A 85 26.69 -8.59 -10.28
C SER A 85 27.58 -7.36 -10.46
N SER A 86 27.74 -6.88 -11.69
CA SER A 86 28.53 -5.69 -12.00
C SER A 86 27.88 -4.42 -11.43
N LEU A 87 26.55 -4.33 -11.47
CA LEU A 87 25.80 -3.23 -10.83
C LEU A 87 26.04 -3.19 -9.31
N LEU A 88 26.02 -4.34 -8.64
CA LEU A 88 26.31 -4.45 -7.20
C LEU A 88 27.77 -4.11 -6.87
N GLU A 89 28.71 -4.54 -7.71
CA GLU A 89 30.13 -4.22 -7.55
C GLU A 89 30.37 -2.72 -7.66
N GLN A 90 29.79 -2.06 -8.66
CA GLN A 90 29.87 -0.61 -8.82
C GLN A 90 29.17 0.13 -7.68
N PHE A 91 28.05 -0.39 -7.18
CA PHE A 91 27.38 0.14 -5.99
C PHE A 91 28.28 0.04 -4.75
N ASP A 92 28.94 -1.10 -4.54
CA ASP A 92 29.86 -1.31 -3.43
C ASP A 92 31.08 -0.39 -3.49
N ILE A 93 31.71 -0.29 -4.67
CA ILE A 93 32.85 0.59 -4.94
C ILE A 93 32.50 2.06 -4.68
N PHE A 94 31.32 2.50 -5.12
CA PHE A 94 30.91 3.90 -5.01
C PHE A 94 30.42 4.27 -3.61
N PHE A 95 29.42 3.54 -3.08
CA PHE A 95 28.72 3.93 -1.86
C PHE A 95 29.32 3.33 -0.59
N ILE A 96 29.73 2.06 -0.61
CA ILE A 96 30.02 1.30 0.61
C ILE A 96 31.50 1.38 1.00
N ASN A 97 32.39 0.99 0.08
CA ASN A 97 33.83 0.99 0.31
C ASN A 97 34.49 2.31 -0.13
N HIS A 98 33.85 3.07 -1.02
CA HIS A 98 34.37 4.30 -1.61
C HIS A 98 35.84 4.16 -2.03
N ASP A 99 36.07 3.47 -3.14
CA ASP A 99 37.38 3.33 -3.78
C ASP A 99 37.48 4.26 -5.00
N PRO A 100 38.19 5.40 -4.90
CA PRO A 100 38.33 6.36 -5.99
C PRO A 100 38.91 5.76 -7.28
N SER A 101 39.66 4.65 -7.20
CA SER A 101 40.28 4.03 -8.38
C SER A 101 39.29 3.23 -9.23
N GLY A 102 38.21 2.75 -8.63
CA GLY A 102 37.17 1.97 -9.30
C GLY A 102 36.00 2.82 -9.82
N ILE A 103 35.98 4.11 -9.51
CA ILE A 103 34.90 5.03 -9.88
C ILE A 103 35.15 5.61 -11.29
N PRO A 104 34.14 5.62 -12.17
CA PRO A 104 34.25 6.26 -13.48
C PRO A 104 34.62 7.75 -13.38
N ALA A 105 35.58 8.18 -14.20
CA ALA A 105 36.12 9.55 -14.14
C ALA A 105 35.06 10.66 -14.30
N GLN A 106 33.98 10.38 -15.03
CA GLN A 106 32.85 11.30 -15.20
C GLN A 106 32.20 11.69 -13.86
N LEU A 107 32.14 10.79 -12.87
CA LEU A 107 31.50 11.04 -11.58
C LEU A 107 32.37 11.80 -10.57
N ASN A 108 33.65 12.04 -10.88
CA ASN A 108 34.58 12.68 -9.94
C ASN A 108 34.13 14.09 -9.53
N HIS A 109 33.53 14.84 -10.47
CA HIS A 109 33.01 16.17 -10.19
C HIS A 109 31.83 16.13 -9.23
N ALA A 110 30.84 15.27 -9.51
CA ALA A 110 29.67 15.07 -8.66
C ALA A 110 30.04 14.62 -7.24
N ILE A 111 31.01 13.69 -7.10
CA ILE A 111 31.52 13.25 -5.79
C ILE A 111 32.16 14.40 -5.03
N TYR A 112 32.97 15.21 -5.72
CA TYR A 112 33.61 16.38 -5.11
C TYR A 112 32.57 17.36 -4.59
N GLN A 113 31.51 17.65 -5.36
CA GLN A 113 30.41 18.52 -4.94
C GLN A 113 29.72 17.97 -3.67
N LEU A 114 29.37 16.68 -3.63
CA LEU A 114 28.78 16.07 -2.44
C LEU A 114 29.68 16.20 -1.20
N LEU A 115 30.98 15.99 -1.37
CA LEU A 115 31.97 16.08 -0.28
C LEU A 115 32.14 17.51 0.24
N VAL A 116 32.24 18.49 -0.65
CA VAL A 116 32.46 19.90 -0.32
C VAL A 116 31.26 20.47 0.43
N TYR A 117 30.05 20.25 -0.07
CA TYR A 117 28.84 20.76 0.54
C TYR A 117 28.39 19.97 1.78
N ASN A 118 29.05 18.83 2.08
CA ASN A 118 28.76 18.01 3.25
C ASN A 118 27.29 17.54 3.36
N CYS A 119 26.67 17.26 2.21
CA CYS A 119 25.24 16.98 2.11
C CYS A 119 24.91 15.54 2.48
N THR A 120 24.96 15.25 3.78
CA THR A 120 24.67 13.91 4.34
C THR A 120 23.27 13.42 3.95
N ALA A 121 22.26 14.30 4.02
CA ALA A 121 20.88 13.94 3.71
C ALA A 121 20.68 13.59 2.22
N ASP A 122 21.25 14.37 1.31
CA ASP A 122 21.18 14.11 -0.13
C ASP A 122 21.93 12.84 -0.52
N PHE A 123 23.10 12.59 0.10
CA PHE A 123 23.82 11.33 -0.08
C PHE A 123 22.98 10.12 0.37
N ILE A 124 22.38 10.18 1.56
CA ILE A 124 21.49 9.13 2.10
C ILE A 124 20.31 8.91 1.15
N TYR A 125 19.70 10.00 0.65
CA TYR A 125 18.60 9.92 -0.30
C TYR A 125 19.02 9.26 -1.62
N LEU A 126 20.15 9.68 -2.20
CA LEU A 126 20.72 9.12 -3.43
C LEU A 126 21.08 7.64 -3.29
N LEU A 127 21.78 7.28 -2.21
CA LEU A 127 22.13 5.89 -1.89
C LEU A 127 20.86 5.03 -1.82
N ASN A 128 19.82 5.52 -1.13
CA ASN A 128 18.56 4.82 -1.01
C ASN A 128 17.88 4.61 -2.37
N ARG A 129 17.86 5.63 -3.25
CA ARG A 129 17.33 5.52 -4.61
C ARG A 129 18.07 4.46 -5.42
N CYS A 130 19.41 4.49 -5.40
CA CYS A 130 20.24 3.50 -6.09
C CYS A 130 20.02 2.08 -5.53
N ALA A 131 19.86 1.92 -4.22
CA ALA A 131 19.54 0.63 -3.61
C ALA A 131 18.18 0.09 -4.11
N PHE A 132 17.14 0.94 -4.14
CA PHE A 132 15.83 0.54 -4.65
C PHE A 132 15.80 0.30 -6.17
N LEU A 133 16.62 1.03 -6.94
CA LEU A 133 16.85 0.72 -8.36
C LEU A 133 17.35 -0.72 -8.51
N ILE A 134 18.37 -1.12 -7.74
CA ILE A 134 18.90 -2.49 -7.76
C ILE A 134 17.82 -3.51 -7.38
N VAL A 135 17.01 -3.23 -6.34
CA VAL A 135 15.90 -4.10 -5.94
C VAL A 135 14.90 -4.28 -7.08
N ASN A 136 14.51 -3.20 -7.76
CA ASN A 136 13.62 -3.26 -8.90
C ASN A 136 14.22 -4.08 -10.05
N THR A 137 15.49 -3.87 -10.39
CA THR A 137 16.19 -4.68 -11.40
C THR A 137 16.21 -6.16 -11.04
N CYS A 138 16.41 -6.49 -9.75
CA CYS A 138 16.36 -7.87 -9.27
C CYS A 138 14.97 -8.49 -9.45
N PHE A 139 13.90 -7.74 -9.17
CA PHE A 139 12.53 -8.20 -9.37
C PHE A 139 12.17 -8.39 -10.84
N LEU A 140 12.52 -7.43 -11.69
CA LEU A 140 12.31 -7.50 -13.14
C LEU A 140 13.01 -8.73 -13.75
N GLN A 141 14.25 -9.00 -13.33
CA GLN A 141 15.02 -10.16 -13.81
C GLN A 141 14.72 -11.46 -13.04
N LYS A 142 13.79 -11.46 -12.08
CA LYS A 142 13.45 -12.61 -11.20
C LYS A 142 14.66 -13.20 -10.45
N LYS A 143 15.64 -12.35 -10.13
CA LYS A 143 16.92 -12.68 -9.49
C LYS A 143 16.95 -12.24 -8.03
N ILE A 144 15.95 -12.64 -7.25
CA ILE A 144 15.72 -12.18 -5.85
C ILE A 144 16.93 -12.45 -4.93
N LYS A 145 17.72 -13.51 -5.20
CA LYS A 145 18.95 -13.83 -4.43
C LYS A 145 19.98 -12.68 -4.41
N TYR A 146 19.93 -11.76 -5.37
CA TYR A 146 20.83 -10.61 -5.40
C TYR A 146 20.42 -9.49 -4.45
N VAL A 147 19.16 -9.48 -4.00
CA VAL A 147 18.72 -8.59 -2.91
C VAL A 147 19.42 -8.98 -1.60
N GLU A 148 19.59 -10.27 -1.32
CA GLU A 148 20.38 -10.73 -0.17
C GLU A 148 21.83 -10.28 -0.25
N LYS A 149 22.43 -10.31 -1.45
CA LYS A 149 23.79 -9.80 -1.68
C LYS A 149 23.89 -8.30 -1.40
N LEU A 150 22.95 -7.51 -1.91
CA LEU A 150 22.86 -6.07 -1.62
C LEU A 150 22.82 -5.81 -0.11
N MET A 151 21.95 -6.53 0.60
CA MET A 151 21.84 -6.41 2.06
C MET A 151 23.12 -6.85 2.78
N GLY A 152 23.82 -7.85 2.23
CA GLY A 152 25.11 -8.30 2.70
C GLY A 152 26.21 -7.23 2.59
N LEU A 153 26.19 -6.36 1.58
CA LEU A 153 27.17 -5.27 1.43
C LEU A 153 27.14 -4.32 2.62
N PHE A 154 25.94 -4.00 3.14
CA PHE A 154 25.81 -3.11 4.30
C PHE A 154 26.30 -3.77 5.62
N GLN A 155 26.25 -5.10 5.71
CA GLN A 155 26.60 -5.86 6.92
C GLN A 155 28.06 -6.34 6.93
N GLY A 156 28.59 -6.74 5.76
CA GLY A 156 29.92 -7.33 5.58
C GLY A 156 31.01 -6.29 5.30
N ARG A 157 31.02 -5.19 6.05
CA ARG A 157 31.95 -4.08 5.78
C ARG A 157 33.37 -4.45 6.19
N SER A 158 34.33 -4.16 5.32
CA SER A 158 35.74 -4.32 5.63
C SER A 158 36.20 -3.31 6.69
N PRO A 159 37.05 -3.70 7.66
CA PRO A 159 37.61 -2.78 8.63
C PRO A 159 38.35 -1.66 7.90
N LEU A 160 38.13 -0.42 8.34
CA LEU A 160 38.77 0.73 7.72
C LEU A 160 40.28 0.67 7.97
N ALA A 161 41.08 0.76 6.91
CA ALA A 161 42.52 0.85 7.06
C ALA A 161 42.91 2.14 7.82
N SER A 162 43.93 2.07 8.68
CA SER A 162 44.40 3.21 9.49
C SER A 162 44.78 4.43 8.63
N ASN A 163 45.22 4.20 7.39
CA ASN A 163 45.61 5.21 6.40
C ASN A 163 44.50 5.57 5.39
N ALA A 164 43.24 5.19 5.62
CA ALA A 164 42.15 5.52 4.70
C ALA A 164 41.96 7.04 4.56
N ALA A 165 41.73 7.48 3.31
CA ALA A 165 41.51 8.88 2.96
C ALA A 165 40.32 9.50 3.72
N LEU A 166 40.36 10.81 3.92
CA LEU A 166 39.31 11.56 4.61
C LEU A 166 37.94 11.44 3.92
N SER A 167 37.92 11.40 2.58
CA SER A 167 36.70 11.17 1.80
C SER A 167 36.09 9.79 2.10
N THR A 168 36.89 8.73 2.09
CA THR A 168 36.43 7.37 2.41
C THR A 168 35.89 7.26 3.84
N ARG A 169 36.50 7.95 4.81
CA ARG A 169 35.99 8.05 6.19
C ARG A 169 34.62 8.72 6.22
N LYS A 170 34.48 9.86 5.56
CA LYS A 170 33.23 10.63 5.52
C LYS A 170 32.08 9.86 4.87
N PHE A 171 32.32 9.20 3.75
CA PHE A 171 31.32 8.33 3.12
C PHE A 171 30.90 7.18 4.05
N ARG A 172 31.85 6.59 4.79
CA ARG A 172 31.54 5.56 5.78
C ARG A 172 30.60 6.09 6.87
N ASP A 173 30.88 7.26 7.42
CA ASP A 173 30.04 7.89 8.45
C ASP A 173 28.61 8.14 7.91
N TRP A 174 28.49 8.52 6.64
CA TRP A 174 27.19 8.68 5.98
C TRP A 174 26.45 7.36 5.76
N VAL A 175 27.15 6.28 5.42
CA VAL A 175 26.56 4.94 5.30
C VAL A 175 26.15 4.38 6.67
N GLU A 176 26.90 4.68 7.74
CA GLU A 176 26.48 4.38 9.12
C GLU A 176 25.20 5.13 9.47
N SER A 177 25.16 6.43 9.19
CA SER A 177 23.95 7.24 9.36
C SER A 177 22.75 6.71 8.55
N TYR A 178 22.98 6.23 7.32
CA TYR A 178 21.95 5.57 6.52
C TYR A 178 21.44 4.29 7.19
N MET A 179 22.33 3.45 7.72
CA MET A 179 21.97 2.19 8.36
C MET A 179 21.07 2.37 9.60
N ASP A 180 21.26 3.45 10.35
CA ASP A 180 20.43 3.78 11.52
C ASP A 180 19.11 4.46 11.14
N SER A 181 18.98 4.90 9.88
CA SER A 181 17.84 5.66 9.38
C SER A 181 16.57 4.82 9.17
N ARG A 182 15.43 5.52 9.02
CA ARG A 182 14.15 4.87 8.66
C ARG A 182 14.17 4.33 7.23
N GLN A 183 14.92 4.96 6.32
CA GLN A 183 15.05 4.59 4.92
C GLN A 183 15.63 3.18 4.79
N TYR A 184 16.72 2.89 5.52
CA TYR A 184 17.30 1.54 5.54
C TYR A 184 16.37 0.50 6.16
N LYS A 185 15.60 0.85 7.20
CA LYS A 185 14.60 -0.07 7.79
C LYS A 185 13.57 -0.53 6.75
N VAL A 186 13.16 0.35 5.82
CA VAL A 186 12.26 -0.02 4.72
C VAL A 186 12.96 -0.94 3.72
N LEU A 187 14.20 -0.62 3.32
CA LEU A 187 14.99 -1.48 2.42
C LEU A 187 15.20 -2.88 3.02
N ALA A 188 15.45 -2.97 4.32
CA ALA A 188 15.66 -4.23 5.03
C ALA A 188 14.44 -5.17 4.98
N LEU A 189 13.23 -4.66 4.74
CA LEU A 189 12.01 -5.47 4.58
C LEU A 189 12.07 -6.39 3.35
N PHE A 190 12.94 -6.09 2.39
CA PHE A 190 13.11 -6.87 1.16
C PHE A 190 14.06 -8.06 1.34
N SER A 191 14.76 -8.12 2.47
CA SER A 191 15.67 -9.23 2.79
C SER A 191 14.90 -10.46 3.28
N PRO A 192 15.08 -11.64 2.66
CA PRO A 192 14.57 -12.90 3.19
C PRO A 192 15.21 -13.29 4.55
N ALA A 193 16.44 -12.81 4.81
CA ALA A 193 17.18 -13.04 6.06
C ALA A 193 16.62 -12.24 7.22
N VAL A 194 16.04 -11.07 6.94
CA VAL A 194 15.01 -10.45 7.79
C VAL A 194 13.73 -11.26 7.59
N LYS A 195 13.78 -12.56 7.92
CA LYS A 195 12.57 -13.26 8.37
C LYS A 195 12.03 -12.29 9.41
N LEU A 196 10.84 -11.75 9.17
CA LEU A 196 10.08 -10.93 10.10
C LEU A 196 9.99 -11.73 11.41
N GLN A 197 11.06 -11.67 12.20
CA GLN A 197 11.10 -12.16 13.56
C GLN A 197 10.12 -11.21 14.20
N LYS A 198 8.91 -11.70 14.43
CA LYS A 198 7.79 -10.96 15.02
C LYS A 198 8.17 -10.63 16.45
N LYS A 199 9.11 -9.70 16.61
CA LYS A 199 9.62 -9.22 17.89
C LYS A 199 8.61 -8.24 18.46
N THR A 200 7.99 -7.45 17.58
CA THR A 200 6.97 -6.47 17.93
C THR A 200 5.60 -6.84 17.35
N TRP A 201 4.54 -6.23 17.87
CA TRP A 201 3.18 -6.45 17.38
C TRP A 201 2.97 -5.84 15.97
N HIS A 202 3.67 -4.75 15.64
CA HIS A 202 3.52 -4.03 14.38
C HIS A 202 4.26 -4.68 13.20
N ASP A 203 5.25 -5.56 13.46
CA ASP A 203 5.96 -6.33 12.42
C ASP A 203 5.00 -7.12 11.50
N ARG A 204 3.83 -7.49 12.03
CA ARG A 204 2.80 -8.19 11.26
C ARG A 204 2.16 -7.32 10.17
N TYR A 205 2.10 -6.02 10.39
CA TYR A 205 1.44 -5.04 9.52
C TYR A 205 2.44 -4.33 8.59
N VAL A 206 3.63 -4.90 8.41
CA VAL A 206 4.62 -4.40 7.44
C VAL A 206 4.05 -4.24 6.03
N THR A 207 3.10 -5.10 5.63
CA THR A 207 2.39 -4.94 4.34
C THR A 207 1.64 -3.61 4.23
N LEU A 208 1.10 -3.10 5.33
CA LEU A 208 0.43 -1.80 5.39
C LEU A 208 1.45 -0.67 5.25
N THR A 209 2.61 -0.79 5.92
CA THR A 209 3.71 0.18 5.77
C THR A 209 4.19 0.25 4.33
N LEU A 210 4.46 -0.89 3.71
CA LEU A 210 4.88 -0.98 2.31
C LEU A 210 3.84 -0.34 1.39
N LEU A 211 2.55 -0.60 1.63
CA LEU A 211 1.48 -0.01 0.84
C LEU A 211 1.37 1.51 1.02
N ALA A 212 1.49 2.01 2.24
CA ALA A 212 1.46 3.45 2.50
C ALA A 212 2.57 4.18 1.74
N GLN A 213 3.77 3.60 1.71
CA GLN A 213 4.91 4.13 0.96
C GLN A 213 4.64 4.24 -0.55
N THR A 214 3.74 3.43 -1.12
CA THR A 214 3.41 3.55 -2.55
C THR A 214 2.58 4.79 -2.90
N PHE A 215 1.89 5.36 -1.92
CA PHE A 215 1.03 6.54 -2.09
C PHE A 215 1.69 7.83 -1.62
N ASP A 216 2.84 7.73 -0.95
CA ASP A 216 3.58 8.88 -0.45
C ASP A 216 4.30 9.60 -1.61
N ALA A 217 4.11 10.91 -1.73
CA ALA A 217 4.72 11.72 -2.79
C ALA A 217 6.20 12.01 -2.53
N GLU A 218 6.61 12.03 -1.26
CA GLU A 218 7.98 12.32 -0.83
C GLU A 218 8.92 11.12 -1.05
N VAL A 219 8.36 9.94 -1.26
CA VAL A 219 9.10 8.71 -1.48
C VAL A 219 9.52 8.60 -2.94
N SER A 220 10.78 8.23 -3.18
CA SER A 220 11.34 8.10 -4.51
C SER A 220 10.57 7.10 -5.37
N ILE A 221 10.53 7.34 -6.69
CA ILE A 221 9.82 6.48 -7.64
C ILE A 221 10.33 5.04 -7.58
N GLU A 222 11.64 4.85 -7.44
CA GLU A 222 12.26 3.53 -7.35
C GLU A 222 11.76 2.78 -6.11
N GLN A 223 11.71 3.45 -4.95
CA GLN A 223 11.19 2.85 -3.72
C GLN A 223 9.69 2.54 -3.83
N ARG A 224 8.88 3.45 -4.41
CA ARG A 224 7.44 3.20 -4.61
C ARG A 224 7.18 1.97 -5.47
N GLN A 225 7.91 1.82 -6.57
CA GLN A 225 7.79 0.67 -7.46
C GLN A 225 8.16 -0.65 -6.74
N ALA A 226 9.26 -0.65 -5.97
CA ALA A 226 9.70 -1.82 -5.22
C ALA A 226 8.67 -2.22 -4.15
N CYS A 227 8.20 -1.24 -3.37
CA CYS A 227 7.17 -1.42 -2.34
C CYS A 227 5.85 -1.94 -2.94
N GLN A 228 5.43 -1.41 -4.09
CA GLN A 228 4.24 -1.86 -4.80
C GLN A 228 4.35 -3.34 -5.20
N TRP A 229 5.49 -3.73 -5.77
CA TRP A 229 5.77 -5.12 -6.16
C TRP A 229 5.70 -6.07 -4.96
N LEU A 230 6.43 -5.74 -3.89
CA LEU A 230 6.48 -6.59 -2.69
C LEU A 230 5.11 -6.66 -2.01
N TYR A 231 4.39 -5.53 -1.90
CA TYR A 231 3.04 -5.51 -1.37
C TYR A 231 2.10 -6.42 -2.18
N GLN A 232 2.08 -6.32 -3.50
CA GLN A 232 1.22 -7.16 -4.35
C GLN A 232 1.53 -8.65 -4.14
N PHE A 233 2.81 -9.01 -4.07
CA PHE A 233 3.21 -10.39 -3.79
C PHE A 233 2.70 -10.88 -2.42
N LEU A 234 2.91 -10.10 -1.37
CA LEU A 234 2.48 -10.45 -0.01
C LEU A 234 0.95 -10.48 0.13
N LYS A 235 0.25 -9.54 -0.51
CA LYS A 235 -1.22 -9.47 -0.54
C LYS A 235 -1.80 -10.69 -1.24
N SER A 236 -1.29 -11.08 -2.40
CA SER A 236 -1.76 -12.26 -3.13
C SER A 236 -1.56 -13.55 -2.32
N ARG A 237 -0.41 -13.67 -1.65
CA ARG A 237 -0.16 -14.78 -0.71
C ARG A 237 -1.16 -14.79 0.44
N TYR A 238 -1.40 -13.63 1.06
CA TYR A 238 -2.36 -13.48 2.15
C TYR A 238 -3.79 -13.84 1.70
N LYS A 239 -4.24 -13.31 0.55
CA LYS A 239 -5.56 -13.60 -0.03
C LYS A 239 -5.74 -15.09 -0.31
N PHE A 240 -4.74 -15.74 -0.91
CA PHE A 240 -4.78 -17.18 -1.15
C PHE A 240 -4.92 -17.97 0.15
N GLN A 241 -4.12 -17.65 1.18
CA GLN A 241 -4.21 -18.29 2.49
C GLN A 241 -5.57 -18.09 3.16
N LEU A 242 -6.14 -16.87 3.05
CA LEU A 242 -7.44 -16.54 3.62
C LEU A 242 -8.56 -17.32 2.94
N VAL A 243 -8.58 -17.35 1.61
CA VAL A 243 -9.59 -18.09 0.84
C VAL A 243 -9.50 -19.59 1.13
N MET A 244 -8.28 -20.15 1.17
CA MET A 244 -8.05 -21.55 1.55
C MET A 244 -8.57 -21.86 2.95
N PHE A 245 -8.32 -20.97 3.92
CA PHE A 245 -8.79 -21.11 5.28
C PHE A 245 -10.33 -21.02 5.38
N LEU A 246 -10.95 -20.07 4.69
CA LEU A 246 -12.41 -19.93 4.69
C LEU A 246 -13.12 -21.11 4.01
N ALA A 247 -12.52 -21.70 2.97
CA ALA A 247 -13.12 -22.82 2.24
C ALA A 247 -12.98 -24.18 2.96
N LYS A 248 -11.87 -24.42 3.67
CA LYS A 248 -11.55 -25.73 4.25
C LYS A 248 -11.27 -25.70 5.76
N GLY A 249 -10.69 -24.61 6.27
CA GLY A 249 -10.18 -24.53 7.64
C GLY A 249 -11.22 -24.16 8.70
N CYS A 250 -12.29 -23.45 8.33
CA CYS A 250 -13.30 -23.01 9.31
C CYS A 250 -14.28 -24.09 9.78
N ASP A 251 -14.34 -25.24 9.11
CA ASP A 251 -15.22 -26.39 9.43
C ASP A 251 -14.43 -27.71 9.62
N ALA A 252 -13.10 -27.64 9.59
CA ALA A 252 -12.25 -28.83 9.65
C ALA A 252 -12.49 -29.63 10.94
N ALA A 253 -12.81 -30.91 10.77
CA ALA A 253 -12.93 -31.88 11.85
C ALA A 253 -11.58 -32.03 12.59
N PRO A 254 -11.57 -32.49 13.86
CA PRO A 254 -10.35 -32.61 14.66
C PRO A 254 -9.23 -33.49 14.04
N ASN A 255 -9.54 -34.35 13.06
CA ASN A 255 -8.60 -35.28 12.41
C ASN A 255 -8.09 -34.85 11.01
N GLU A 256 -8.46 -33.69 10.48
CA GLU A 256 -7.91 -33.20 9.20
C GLU A 256 -6.67 -32.30 9.42
N GLU A 257 -5.75 -32.26 8.45
CA GLU A 257 -4.66 -31.28 8.43
C GLU A 257 -5.23 -29.86 8.48
N LYS A 258 -5.20 -29.24 9.67
CA LYS A 258 -5.78 -27.92 9.90
C LYS A 258 -5.01 -26.87 9.11
N VAL A 259 -5.63 -26.37 8.03
CA VAL A 259 -5.19 -25.15 7.36
C VAL A 259 -5.07 -24.05 8.41
N ARG A 260 -3.89 -23.43 8.52
CA ARG A 260 -3.62 -22.41 9.53
C ARG A 260 -4.39 -21.13 9.23
N ASN A 261 -5.07 -20.55 10.23
CA ASN A 261 -5.68 -19.23 10.12
C ASN A 261 -4.60 -18.17 9.87
N PRO A 262 -4.62 -17.44 8.75
CA PRO A 262 -3.66 -16.38 8.48
C PRO A 262 -3.93 -15.11 9.30
N THR A 263 -5.10 -14.99 9.93
CA THR A 263 -5.55 -13.81 10.71
C THR A 263 -5.44 -14.04 12.23
N PHE A 264 -5.61 -12.97 13.02
CA PHE A 264 -5.87 -13.09 14.47
C PHE A 264 -7.36 -13.11 14.84
N ILE A 265 -8.25 -13.06 13.85
CA ILE A 265 -9.69 -13.06 14.07
C ILE A 265 -10.17 -14.50 14.29
N HIS A 266 -11.06 -14.70 15.26
CA HIS A 266 -11.65 -15.99 15.54
C HIS A 266 -12.42 -16.53 14.31
N PRO A 267 -12.37 -17.85 14.00
CA PRO A 267 -12.99 -18.41 12.79
C PRO A 267 -14.49 -18.11 12.63
N ALA A 268 -15.24 -18.09 13.74
CA ALA A 268 -16.67 -17.73 13.71
C ALA A 268 -16.90 -16.28 13.26
N THR A 269 -16.07 -15.34 13.73
CA THR A 269 -16.12 -13.93 13.34
C THR A 269 -15.70 -13.75 11.88
N LEU A 270 -14.69 -14.48 11.41
CA LEU A 270 -14.31 -14.48 9.99
C LEU A 270 -15.45 -14.92 9.07
N LYS A 271 -16.18 -15.98 9.44
CA LYS A 271 -17.37 -16.43 8.69
C LYS A 271 -18.46 -15.37 8.67
N LEU A 272 -18.67 -14.66 9.78
CA LEU A 272 -19.61 -13.55 9.83
C LEU A 272 -19.18 -12.42 8.88
N ILE A 273 -17.91 -12.01 8.94
CA ILE A 273 -17.36 -10.98 8.03
C ILE A 273 -17.55 -11.42 6.57
N GLN A 274 -17.20 -12.66 6.23
CA GLN A 274 -17.38 -13.21 4.89
C GLN A 274 -18.85 -13.14 4.45
N LYS A 275 -19.79 -13.55 5.31
CA LYS A 275 -21.23 -13.53 5.02
C LYS A 275 -21.77 -12.12 4.83
N VAL A 276 -21.28 -11.15 5.60
CA VAL A 276 -21.70 -9.74 5.53
C VAL A 276 -21.11 -9.05 4.29
N VAL A 277 -19.86 -9.37 3.93
CA VAL A 277 -19.13 -8.73 2.82
C VAL A 277 -19.49 -9.33 1.46
N VAL A 278 -19.59 -10.65 1.37
CA VAL A 278 -19.81 -11.39 0.10
C VAL A 278 -21.32 -11.61 -0.16
N LYS A 279 -22.19 -10.66 0.21
CA LYS A 279 -23.65 -10.80 0.04
C LYS A 279 -24.00 -11.22 -1.40
N ARG A 280 -24.84 -12.26 -1.55
CA ARG A 280 -25.13 -12.93 -2.84
C ARG A 280 -25.96 -12.10 -3.83
N ASN A 281 -26.74 -11.12 -3.37
CA ASN A 281 -27.78 -10.50 -4.20
C ASN A 281 -27.49 -9.04 -4.59
N GLN A 282 -26.78 -8.27 -3.76
CA GLN A 282 -26.24 -6.93 -4.06
C GLN A 282 -24.99 -6.72 -3.21
N GLY A 283 -23.81 -6.76 -3.84
CA GLY A 283 -22.54 -6.49 -3.18
C GLY A 283 -22.35 -5.00 -2.90
N TYR A 284 -21.43 -4.67 -1.99
CA TYR A 284 -21.05 -3.27 -1.74
C TYR A 284 -20.60 -2.52 -3.02
N PRO A 285 -19.92 -3.13 -4.01
CA PRO A 285 -19.59 -2.44 -5.27
C PRO A 285 -20.81 -1.92 -6.03
N GLN A 286 -21.82 -2.79 -6.24
CA GLN A 286 -23.07 -2.38 -6.90
C GLN A 286 -23.77 -1.25 -6.13
N MET A 287 -23.79 -1.35 -4.80
CA MET A 287 -24.39 -0.31 -3.96
C MET A 287 -23.69 1.05 -4.13
N ALA A 288 -22.37 1.07 -4.33
CA ALA A 288 -21.62 2.30 -4.58
C ALA A 288 -21.91 2.86 -5.98
N GLU A 289 -21.99 2.01 -7.00
CA GLU A 289 -22.36 2.40 -8.37
C GLU A 289 -23.77 3.01 -8.41
N ASP A 290 -24.74 2.34 -7.79
CA ASP A 290 -26.12 2.81 -7.71
C ASP A 290 -26.22 4.16 -6.97
N PHE A 291 -25.44 4.34 -5.89
CA PHE A 291 -25.37 5.60 -5.14
C PHE A 291 -24.79 6.73 -6.00
N LEU A 292 -23.68 6.49 -6.69
CA LEU A 292 -23.06 7.50 -7.55
C LEU A 292 -23.98 7.91 -8.70
N ALA A 293 -24.65 6.94 -9.34
CA ALA A 293 -25.60 7.20 -10.42
C ALA A 293 -26.81 8.03 -9.96
N LEU A 294 -27.27 7.82 -8.72
CA LEU A 294 -28.39 8.58 -8.16
C LEU A 294 -28.03 10.05 -7.85
N HIS A 295 -26.78 10.32 -7.49
CA HIS A 295 -26.35 11.62 -6.96
C HIS A 295 -25.34 12.35 -7.88
N GLU A 296 -25.24 11.96 -9.15
CA GLU A 296 -24.29 12.53 -10.12
C GLU A 296 -24.52 14.03 -10.37
N HIS A 297 -25.75 14.52 -10.20
CA HIS A 297 -26.15 15.90 -10.52
C HIS A 297 -26.62 16.68 -9.29
N ASP A 298 -26.45 16.13 -8.10
CA ASP A 298 -26.86 16.78 -6.87
C ASP A 298 -25.94 17.97 -6.56
N ILE A 299 -26.49 18.94 -5.83
CA ILE A 299 -25.67 19.96 -5.18
C ILE A 299 -24.90 19.35 -4.01
N TYR A 300 -23.73 19.89 -3.73
CA TYR A 300 -22.81 19.32 -2.75
C TYR A 300 -23.42 19.21 -1.34
N GLY A 301 -24.27 20.15 -0.93
CA GLY A 301 -24.98 20.08 0.35
C GLY A 301 -25.85 18.83 0.49
N ASP A 302 -26.64 18.52 -0.55
CA ASP A 302 -27.55 17.36 -0.56
C ASP A 302 -26.77 16.05 -0.67
N PHE A 303 -25.72 16.04 -1.51
CA PHE A 303 -24.79 14.91 -1.60
C PHE A 303 -24.21 14.54 -0.23
N LYS A 304 -23.79 15.52 0.58
CA LYS A 304 -23.23 15.25 1.92
C LYS A 304 -24.23 14.54 2.84
N GLN A 305 -25.50 14.95 2.82
CA GLN A 305 -26.55 14.28 3.60
C GLN A 305 -26.83 12.87 3.08
N ALA A 306 -26.89 12.71 1.76
CA ALA A 306 -27.09 11.42 1.12
C ALA A 306 -25.94 10.45 1.42
N LEU A 307 -24.70 10.94 1.43
CA LEU A 307 -23.51 10.17 1.75
C LEU A 307 -23.57 9.58 3.16
N VAL A 308 -23.95 10.36 4.18
CA VAL A 308 -24.10 9.83 5.56
C VAL A 308 -25.11 8.70 5.61
N LYS A 309 -26.28 8.91 4.97
CA LYS A 309 -27.31 7.86 4.88
C LYS A 309 -26.74 6.61 4.24
N TYR A 310 -26.11 6.74 3.07
CA TYR A 310 -25.48 5.65 2.33
C TYR A 310 -24.46 4.86 3.17
N LEU A 311 -23.54 5.55 3.85
CA LEU A 311 -22.51 4.93 4.69
C LEU A 311 -23.13 4.05 5.79
N LEU A 312 -24.26 4.48 6.34
CA LEU A 312 -24.92 3.82 7.46
C LEU A 312 -26.02 2.82 7.04
N ILE A 313 -26.32 2.68 5.74
CA ILE A 313 -27.19 1.60 5.24
C ILE A 313 -26.62 0.24 5.69
N SER A 314 -27.46 -0.63 6.26
CA SER A 314 -27.10 -1.91 6.90
C SER A 314 -26.41 -1.83 8.28
N ILE A 315 -25.99 -0.63 8.74
CA ILE A 315 -25.41 -0.42 10.08
C ILE A 315 -26.44 0.24 11.02
N GLY A 316 -27.30 1.12 10.48
CA GLY A 316 -28.21 1.99 11.23
C GLY A 316 -29.31 1.30 12.05
N GLY A 317 -29.44 -0.03 11.99
CA GLY A 317 -30.34 -0.78 12.88
C GLY A 317 -29.79 -0.97 14.30
N ASP A 318 -28.48 -0.77 14.51
CA ASP A 318 -27.86 -0.95 15.82
C ASP A 318 -28.12 0.26 16.72
N ARG A 319 -28.82 0.03 17.84
CA ARG A 319 -29.11 1.07 18.85
C ARG A 319 -27.84 1.72 19.38
N ARG A 320 -26.71 1.03 19.38
CA ARG A 320 -25.41 1.51 19.88
C ARG A 320 -24.78 2.57 18.99
N LEU A 321 -25.18 2.66 17.71
CA LEU A 321 -24.59 3.56 16.71
C LEU A 321 -25.50 4.72 16.31
N LYS A 322 -26.59 4.97 17.05
CA LYS A 322 -27.55 6.05 16.76
C LYS A 322 -26.94 7.46 16.79
N TRP A 323 -25.83 7.65 17.50
CA TRP A 323 -25.10 8.91 17.60
C TRP A 323 -24.22 9.20 16.36
N LEU A 324 -23.85 8.16 15.61
CA LEU A 324 -22.89 8.26 14.51
C LEU A 324 -23.38 9.10 13.32
N PRO A 325 -24.65 8.97 12.83
CA PRO A 325 -25.14 9.84 11.77
C PRO A 325 -25.01 11.32 12.11
N GLN A 326 -25.45 11.71 13.31
CA GLN A 326 -25.41 13.10 13.75
C GLN A 326 -23.98 13.65 13.81
N LYS A 327 -23.02 12.87 14.31
CA LYS A 327 -21.60 13.29 14.36
C LYS A 327 -21.00 13.45 12.96
N LEU A 328 -21.32 12.54 12.04
CA LEU A 328 -20.87 12.65 10.65
C LEU A 328 -21.50 13.83 9.92
N GLU A 329 -22.80 14.08 10.12
CA GLU A 329 -23.50 15.23 9.55
C GLU A 329 -22.91 16.56 10.06
N GLN A 330 -22.62 16.65 11.36
CA GLN A 330 -21.98 17.83 11.95
C GLN A 330 -20.61 18.08 11.32
N HIS A 331 -19.76 17.06 11.24
CA HIS A 331 -18.44 17.20 10.64
C HIS A 331 -18.51 17.58 9.15
N LEU A 332 -19.43 16.98 8.39
CA LEU A 332 -19.60 17.30 6.97
C LEU A 332 -20.25 18.67 6.71
N ALA A 333 -21.02 19.21 7.65
CA ALA A 333 -21.57 20.55 7.53
C ALA A 333 -20.45 21.61 7.52
N GLU A 334 -19.38 21.39 8.29
CA GLU A 334 -18.20 22.25 8.37
C GLU A 334 -17.28 22.12 7.15
N LEU A 335 -17.39 21.02 6.38
CA LEU A 335 -16.54 20.76 5.23
C LEU A 335 -16.99 21.54 3.98
N HIS A 336 -16.14 22.47 3.53
CA HIS A 336 -16.35 23.28 2.31
C HIS A 336 -17.75 23.90 2.21
N PRO A 337 -18.21 24.67 3.22
CA PRO A 337 -19.55 25.26 3.21
C PRO A 337 -19.76 26.19 2.01
N GLU A 338 -18.70 26.84 1.53
CA GLU A 338 -18.69 27.72 0.36
C GLU A 338 -19.07 27.02 -0.95
N LYS A 339 -19.01 25.68 -0.98
CA LYS A 339 -19.30 24.86 -2.17
C LYS A 339 -20.64 24.16 -2.11
N ASN A 340 -21.44 24.36 -1.05
CA ASN A 340 -22.70 23.64 -0.84
C ASN A 340 -23.71 23.80 -1.99
N SER A 341 -23.67 24.93 -2.71
CA SER A 341 -24.53 25.23 -3.85
C SER A 341 -23.97 24.77 -5.21
N VAL A 342 -22.74 24.24 -5.24
CA VAL A 342 -22.09 23.77 -6.47
C VAL A 342 -22.46 22.31 -6.70
N THR A 343 -22.67 21.93 -7.97
CA THR A 343 -22.88 20.54 -8.37
C THR A 343 -21.69 19.68 -7.95
N VAL A 344 -21.98 18.52 -7.38
CA VAL A 344 -20.94 17.59 -6.93
C VAL A 344 -20.19 17.02 -8.13
N GLY A 345 -18.86 17.05 -8.06
CA GLY A 345 -17.99 16.43 -9.05
C GLY A 345 -17.02 15.45 -8.40
N HIS A 346 -16.39 14.59 -9.20
CA HIS A 346 -15.47 13.55 -8.71
C HIS A 346 -14.37 14.07 -7.76
N HIS A 347 -13.88 15.30 -7.96
CA HIS A 347 -12.89 15.92 -7.08
C HIS A 347 -13.45 16.22 -5.69
N LEU A 348 -14.66 16.77 -5.61
CA LEU A 348 -15.34 17.03 -4.33
C LEU A 348 -15.68 15.73 -3.61
N ILE A 349 -16.10 14.70 -4.34
CA ILE A 349 -16.33 13.36 -3.79
C ILE A 349 -15.03 12.82 -3.18
N THR A 350 -13.93 12.87 -3.93
CA THR A 350 -12.62 12.38 -3.46
C THR A 350 -12.17 13.11 -2.20
N LYS A 351 -12.20 14.46 -2.22
CA LYS A 351 -11.87 15.26 -1.04
C LYS A 351 -12.75 14.95 0.16
N THR A 352 -14.05 14.82 -0.05
CA THR A 352 -15.00 14.50 1.03
C THR A 352 -14.72 13.12 1.63
N CYS A 353 -14.49 12.10 0.79
CA CYS A 353 -14.15 10.77 1.26
C CYS A 353 -12.81 10.75 2.00
N ASP A 354 -11.80 11.47 1.50
CA ASP A 354 -10.49 11.59 2.16
C ASP A 354 -10.60 12.25 3.53
N GLU A 355 -11.37 13.33 3.67
CA GLU A 355 -11.59 13.98 4.96
C GLU A 355 -12.34 13.10 5.95
N ILE A 356 -13.39 12.39 5.51
CA ILE A 356 -14.11 11.45 6.38
C ILE A 356 -13.17 10.33 6.86
N ILE A 357 -12.30 9.82 5.98
CA ILE A 357 -11.30 8.81 6.34
C ILE A 357 -10.34 9.34 7.41
N ARG A 358 -9.80 10.56 7.21
CA ARG A 358 -8.90 11.19 8.20
C ARG A 358 -9.60 11.42 9.52
N TYR A 359 -10.83 11.94 9.48
CA TYR A 359 -11.65 12.13 10.66
C TYR A 359 -11.88 10.80 11.41
N LEU A 360 -12.30 9.75 10.72
CA LEU A 360 -12.61 8.46 11.32
C LEU A 360 -11.39 7.66 11.79
N LEU A 361 -10.17 8.04 11.41
CA LEU A 361 -8.93 7.32 11.74
C LEU A 361 -7.88 8.21 12.42
N ASN A 362 -8.27 9.38 12.92
CA ASN A 362 -7.34 10.30 13.56
C ASN A 362 -6.80 9.70 14.89
N PRO A 363 -5.47 9.51 15.03
CA PRO A 363 -4.87 8.96 16.24
C PRO A 363 -5.06 9.85 17.48
N GLU A 364 -5.16 11.17 17.30
CA GLU A 364 -5.28 12.13 18.41
C GLU A 364 -6.69 12.16 19.02
N SER A 365 -7.67 11.56 18.34
CA SER A 365 -9.07 11.54 18.76
C SER A 365 -9.30 10.92 20.13
N PHE A 366 -8.40 10.07 20.64
CA PHE A 366 -8.54 9.50 21.99
C PHE A 366 -8.53 10.54 23.11
N ALA A 367 -8.07 11.77 22.84
CA ALA A 367 -8.22 12.89 23.77
C ALA A 367 -9.68 13.34 23.93
N ASP A 368 -10.52 13.15 22.90
CA ASP A 368 -11.95 13.43 22.95
C ASP A 368 -12.75 12.11 23.08
N PRO A 369 -13.36 11.84 24.26
CA PRO A 369 -14.14 10.63 24.48
C PRO A 369 -15.45 10.60 23.68
N THR A 370 -15.89 11.74 23.13
CA THR A 370 -17.11 11.85 22.31
C THR A 370 -16.84 11.67 20.82
N HIS A 371 -15.57 11.58 20.44
CA HIS A 371 -15.17 11.44 19.05
C HIS A 371 -15.59 10.07 18.49
N PRO A 372 -16.11 10.00 17.24
CA PRO A 372 -16.59 8.76 16.65
C PRO A 372 -15.58 7.61 16.68
N PHE A 373 -14.33 7.90 16.30
CA PHE A 373 -13.26 6.90 16.33
C PHE A 373 -13.07 6.31 17.73
N THR A 374 -12.92 7.15 18.75
CA THR A 374 -12.74 6.75 20.15
C THR A 374 -13.88 5.86 20.64
N LEU A 375 -15.13 6.27 20.41
CA LEU A 375 -16.30 5.49 20.78
C LEU A 375 -16.37 4.13 20.08
N LEU A 376 -16.09 4.09 18.78
CA LEU A 376 -16.07 2.84 18.01
C LEU A 376 -14.98 1.89 18.51
N MET A 377 -13.81 2.41 18.90
CA MET A 377 -12.70 1.60 19.42
C MET A 377 -13.03 1.03 20.81
N ILE A 378 -13.58 1.85 21.71
CA ILE A 378 -14.02 1.42 23.05
C ILE A 378 -15.10 0.34 22.94
N GLN A 379 -16.07 0.51 22.02
CA GLN A 379 -17.17 -0.44 21.81
C GLN A 379 -16.75 -1.67 20.98
N ARG A 380 -15.50 -1.70 20.48
CA ARG A 380 -14.97 -2.75 19.60
C ARG A 380 -15.80 -2.96 18.32
N GLU A 381 -16.36 -1.87 17.79
CA GLU A 381 -17.19 -1.84 16.58
C GLU A 381 -16.35 -1.82 15.29
N PHE A 382 -15.34 -2.71 15.22
CA PHE A 382 -14.37 -2.76 14.12
C PHE A 382 -14.99 -3.13 12.78
N LEU A 383 -16.00 -4.02 12.79
CA LEU A 383 -16.70 -4.44 11.58
C LEU A 383 -17.52 -3.29 10.99
N SER A 384 -18.23 -2.55 11.84
CA SER A 384 -19.03 -1.39 11.47
C SER A 384 -18.15 -0.31 10.84
N LEU A 385 -17.04 0.05 11.50
CA LEU A 385 -16.06 0.98 10.93
C LEU A 385 -15.45 0.45 9.63
N GLY A 386 -15.04 -0.81 9.58
CA GLY A 386 -14.45 -1.42 8.39
C GLY A 386 -15.39 -1.41 7.17
N ILE A 387 -16.70 -1.57 7.38
CA ILE A 387 -17.71 -1.46 6.30
C ILE A 387 -17.86 0.00 5.84
N ILE A 388 -17.84 0.96 6.76
CA ILE A 388 -17.89 2.40 6.42
C ILE A 388 -16.68 2.77 5.56
N LEU A 389 -15.47 2.36 5.97
CA LEU A 389 -14.23 2.59 5.22
C LEU A 389 -14.25 1.92 3.84
N LEU A 390 -14.77 0.68 3.76
CA LEU A 390 -14.96 0.00 2.48
C LEU A 390 -15.88 0.80 1.54
N LYS A 391 -17.03 1.28 2.05
CA LYS A 391 -17.98 2.06 1.26
C LYS A 391 -17.37 3.37 0.75
N LEU A 392 -16.60 4.07 1.59
CA LEU A 392 -15.87 5.28 1.19
C LEU A 392 -14.92 5.00 0.02
N VAL A 393 -14.15 3.90 0.10
CA VAL A 393 -13.24 3.48 -0.98
C VAL A 393 -13.97 3.05 -2.25
N LEU A 394 -15.16 2.45 -2.14
CA LEU A 394 -15.94 2.06 -3.31
C LEU A 394 -16.59 3.26 -4.01
N VAL A 395 -17.04 4.26 -3.25
CA VAL A 395 -17.55 5.54 -3.78
C VAL A 395 -16.43 6.36 -4.41
N SER A 396 -15.25 6.39 -3.78
CA SER A 396 -14.06 7.06 -4.28
C SER A 396 -12.86 6.12 -4.27
N PRO A 397 -12.60 5.41 -5.39
CA PRO A 397 -11.43 4.52 -5.48
C PRO A 397 -10.09 5.23 -5.24
N ARG A 398 -10.02 6.53 -5.56
CA ARG A 398 -8.84 7.38 -5.30
C ARG A 398 -8.54 7.55 -3.81
N SER A 399 -9.57 7.48 -2.97
CA SER A 399 -9.45 7.60 -1.52
C SER A 399 -8.85 6.34 -0.85
N TYR A 400 -8.61 5.27 -1.61
CA TYR A 400 -7.88 4.10 -1.10
C TYR A 400 -6.48 4.45 -0.60
N GLY A 401 -5.78 5.36 -1.29
CA GLY A 401 -4.46 5.83 -0.85
C GLY A 401 -4.53 6.50 0.51
N GLN A 402 -5.47 7.43 0.69
CA GLN A 402 -5.68 8.12 1.96
C GLN A 402 -6.04 7.15 3.10
N LEU A 403 -6.88 6.13 2.83
CA LEU A 403 -7.20 5.10 3.82
C LEU A 403 -5.94 4.40 4.32
N VAL A 404 -5.09 3.96 3.41
CA VAL A 404 -3.85 3.27 3.75
C VAL A 404 -2.91 4.17 4.53
N ILE A 405 -2.71 5.41 4.10
CA ILE A 405 -1.86 6.39 4.79
C ILE A 405 -2.35 6.59 6.22
N SER A 406 -3.64 6.84 6.40
CA SER A 406 -4.25 7.09 7.73
C SER A 406 -4.11 5.87 8.66
N LEU A 407 -4.29 4.64 8.13
CA LEU A 407 -4.06 3.41 8.92
C LEU A 407 -2.59 3.24 9.30
N ASN A 408 -1.65 3.59 8.42
CA ASN A 408 -0.23 3.54 8.71
C ASN A 408 0.17 4.60 9.73
N GLU A 409 -0.33 5.83 9.63
CA GLU A 409 -0.14 6.89 10.63
C GLU A 409 -0.62 6.46 12.01
N LEU A 410 -1.82 5.88 12.08
CA LEU A 410 -2.36 5.30 13.31
C LEU A 410 -1.42 4.22 13.89
N MET A 411 -0.93 3.31 13.07
CA MET A 411 0.01 2.28 13.49
C MET A 411 1.34 2.87 13.99
N GLN A 412 1.90 3.86 13.28
CA GLN A 412 3.14 4.53 13.67
C GLN A 412 2.99 5.31 14.98
N HIS A 413 1.84 5.97 15.20
CA HIS A 413 1.55 6.69 16.44
C HIS A 413 1.63 5.77 17.66
N TYR A 414 1.13 4.54 17.55
CA TYR A 414 1.11 3.57 18.66
C TYR A 414 2.29 2.59 18.69
N HIS A 415 3.29 2.71 17.80
CA HIS A 415 4.34 1.70 17.63
C HIS A 415 5.16 1.41 18.91
N HIS A 416 5.31 2.41 19.78
CA HIS A 416 6.06 2.34 21.03
C HIS A 416 5.31 1.64 22.17
N LYS A 417 4.00 1.41 22.02
CA LYS A 417 3.16 0.77 23.03
C LYS A 417 3.23 -0.75 22.96
N SER A 418 2.89 -1.41 24.07
CA SER A 418 2.90 -2.86 24.18
C SER A 418 1.77 -3.50 23.36
N LYS A 419 1.91 -4.80 23.07
CA LYS A 419 0.87 -5.57 22.37
C LYS A 419 -0.47 -5.57 23.11
N ALA A 420 -0.45 -5.57 24.45
CA ALA A 420 -1.67 -5.58 25.26
C ALA A 420 -2.44 -4.26 25.12
N GLU A 421 -1.72 -3.13 25.12
CA GLU A 421 -2.31 -1.80 24.93
C GLU A 421 -2.84 -1.59 23.51
N CYS A 422 -2.23 -2.24 22.52
CA CYS A 422 -2.61 -2.16 21.10
C CYS A 422 -3.54 -3.29 20.63
N GLU A 423 -4.21 -4.01 21.55
CA GLU A 423 -5.14 -5.09 21.17
C GLU A 423 -6.29 -4.57 20.29
N TRP A 424 -6.86 -3.41 20.64
CA TRP A 424 -7.94 -2.79 19.86
C TRP A 424 -7.48 -2.45 18.43
N LEU A 425 -6.26 -1.94 18.29
CA LEU A 425 -5.68 -1.55 17.01
C LEU A 425 -5.39 -2.78 16.14
N THR A 426 -4.86 -3.83 16.76
CA THR A 426 -4.69 -5.15 16.12
C THR A 426 -6.05 -5.64 15.61
N GLY A 427 -7.10 -5.56 16.44
CA GLY A 427 -8.47 -5.94 16.06
C GLY A 427 -9.01 -5.14 14.88
N LEU A 428 -8.82 -3.82 14.88
CA LEU A 428 -9.20 -2.93 13.78
C LEU A 428 -8.45 -3.28 12.49
N LEU A 429 -7.11 -3.35 12.54
CA LEU A 429 -6.26 -3.59 11.37
C LEU A 429 -6.57 -4.95 10.72
N GLU A 430 -6.72 -6.02 11.50
CA GLU A 430 -7.11 -7.34 10.96
C GLU A 430 -8.49 -7.28 10.29
N THR A 431 -9.45 -6.61 10.93
CA THR A 431 -10.83 -6.56 10.43
C THR A 431 -10.89 -5.80 9.11
N VAL A 432 -10.27 -4.62 9.05
CA VAL A 432 -10.19 -3.81 7.82
C VAL A 432 -9.43 -4.57 6.73
N GLN A 433 -8.29 -5.19 7.05
CA GLN A 433 -7.51 -5.97 6.08
C GLN A 433 -8.32 -7.12 5.47
N VAL A 434 -9.07 -7.88 6.29
CA VAL A 434 -9.95 -8.95 5.81
C VAL A 434 -11.07 -8.39 4.92
N ILE A 435 -11.77 -7.34 5.36
CA ILE A 435 -12.87 -6.73 4.62
C ILE A 435 -12.39 -6.26 3.23
N LEU A 436 -11.30 -5.49 3.19
CA LEU A 436 -10.74 -4.98 1.94
C LEU A 436 -10.26 -6.11 1.03
N THR A 437 -9.67 -7.17 1.60
CA THR A 437 -9.20 -8.33 0.81
C THR A 437 -10.36 -9.12 0.18
N LEU A 438 -11.51 -9.19 0.84
CA LEU A 438 -12.69 -9.91 0.36
C LEU A 438 -13.53 -9.07 -0.62
N ALA A 439 -13.60 -7.74 -0.43
CA ALA A 439 -14.50 -6.87 -1.18
C ALA A 439 -13.86 -6.16 -2.38
N VAL A 440 -12.56 -5.83 -2.31
CA VAL A 440 -11.90 -4.98 -3.29
C VAL A 440 -11.24 -5.85 -4.36
N ASN A 441 -11.74 -5.79 -5.60
CA ASN A 441 -11.19 -6.52 -6.74
C ASN A 441 -9.94 -5.84 -7.33
N GLU A 442 -8.99 -6.67 -7.77
CA GLU A 442 -7.60 -6.30 -8.05
C GLU A 442 -7.40 -5.38 -9.27
N GLY A 443 -8.30 -5.36 -10.25
CA GLY A 443 -8.12 -4.58 -11.48
C GLY A 443 -8.41 -3.08 -11.37
N GLN A 444 -9.24 -2.66 -10.42
CA GLN A 444 -9.79 -1.29 -10.38
C GLN A 444 -8.90 -0.27 -9.66
N TYR A 445 -7.94 -0.69 -8.83
CA TYR A 445 -7.23 0.24 -7.90
C TYR A 445 -5.75 0.46 -8.24
N TYR A 446 -5.14 -0.43 -9.04
CA TYR A 446 -3.75 -0.28 -9.51
C TYR A 446 -3.65 0.31 -10.93
N SER A 447 -4.78 0.53 -11.62
CA SER A 447 -4.81 1.31 -12.87
C SER A 447 -4.49 2.79 -12.61
N PHE A 448 -4.76 3.30 -11.41
CA PHE A 448 -4.50 4.69 -11.04
C PHE A 448 -3.04 5.00 -10.74
N THR A 449 -2.20 4.00 -10.43
CA THR A 449 -0.73 4.16 -10.39
C THR A 449 -0.08 4.15 -11.78
N LYS A 450 -0.86 3.90 -12.85
CA LYS A 450 -0.40 4.05 -14.24
C LYS A 450 -0.90 5.34 -14.89
N ALA A 451 -1.75 6.11 -14.21
CA ALA A 451 -2.34 7.36 -14.68
C ALA A 451 -1.76 8.60 -13.96
N VAL A 452 -0.66 8.41 -13.24
CA VAL A 452 0.17 9.43 -12.56
C VAL A 452 1.61 9.03 -12.85
#